data_AF-A0A3D2VEK5-F1
#
_entry.id   AF-A0A3D2VEK5-F1
#
_cell.length_a   1.000
_cell.length_b   1.000
_cell.length_c   1.000
_cell.angle_alpha   90.00
_cell.angle_beta   90.00
_cell.angle_gamma   90.00
#
_symmetry.space_group_name_H-M   'P 1'
#
loop_
_entity.id
_entity.type
_entity.pdbx_description
1 polymer ?
#
loop_
_entity_poly.entity_id
_entity_poly.type
_entity_poly.pdbx_seq_one_letter_code
_entity_poly.pdbx_strand_id
1 'polypeptide(L)'
;QDFKGIDFFTKKGMRGQTNPNPPDWEDETNGLKVASAPMKAGDCAILNFRTHHSAPGNLQKRQRRRVICTHWFGDDARYTDKQWECNPNERGDNLVDGGDLECATFPRVI
;
A
#
# COMPACT_ATOMS: atom_id res chain seq x y z
N GLN A 1 -15.17 -5.06 -5.68
CA GLN A 1 -15.85 -4.90 -4.39
C GLN A 1 -14.92 -4.11 -3.50
N ASP A 2 -15.44 -3.12 -2.77
CA ASP A 2 -14.63 -2.35 -1.83
C ASP A 2 -14.80 -2.93 -0.42
N PHE A 3 -13.69 -3.04 0.30
CA PHE A 3 -13.64 -3.51 1.69
C PHE A 3 -13.23 -2.37 2.60
N LYS A 4 -13.59 -2.44 3.88
CA LYS A 4 -13.06 -1.46 4.84
C LYS A 4 -11.61 -1.77 5.18
N GLY A 5 -10.86 -0.72 5.48
CA GLY A 5 -9.56 -0.83 6.15
C GLY A 5 -9.73 -1.49 7.51
N ILE A 6 -8.82 -2.41 7.82
CA ILE A 6 -8.70 -3.05 9.13
C ILE A 6 -7.28 -2.86 9.64
N ASP A 7 -7.14 -2.70 10.95
CA ASP A 7 -5.84 -2.64 11.61
C ASP A 7 -5.12 -3.99 11.52
N PHE A 8 -3.84 -3.96 11.17
CA PHE A 8 -3.06 -5.16 10.88
C PHE A 8 -2.88 -6.06 12.11
N PHE A 9 -2.75 -5.49 13.30
CA PHE A 9 -2.45 -6.25 14.52
C PHE A 9 -3.71 -6.69 15.27
N THR A 10 -4.75 -5.85 15.26
CA THR A 10 -5.96 -6.05 16.05
C THR A 10 -7.13 -6.55 15.22
N LYS A 11 -7.02 -6.57 13.88
CA LYS A 11 -8.10 -6.87 12.92
C LYS A 11 -9.35 -5.97 13.09
N LYS A 12 -9.27 -4.89 13.88
CA LYS A 12 -10.38 -3.96 14.10
C LYS A 12 -10.57 -3.07 12.87
N GLY A 13 -11.81 -2.80 12.49
CA GLY A 13 -12.12 -1.86 11.41
C GLY A 13 -11.68 -0.44 11.73
N MET A 14 -11.17 0.26 10.73
CA MET A 14 -10.83 1.68 10.84
C MET A 14 -12.09 2.51 11.13
N ARG A 15 -11.94 3.55 11.97
CA ARG A 15 -13.06 4.39 12.43
C ARG A 15 -13.82 4.99 11.24
N GLY A 16 -15.15 4.90 11.28
CA GLY A 16 -16.04 5.52 10.28
C GLY A 16 -16.24 4.74 8.99
N GLN A 17 -15.62 3.55 8.82
CA GLN A 17 -15.81 2.75 7.63
C GLN A 17 -16.94 1.72 7.79
N THR A 18 -17.88 1.70 6.83
CA THR A 18 -19.07 0.84 6.83
C THR A 18 -19.01 -0.32 5.83
N ASN A 19 -18.00 -0.34 4.95
CA ASN A 19 -17.79 -1.41 3.98
C ASN A 19 -17.61 -2.78 4.67
N PRO A 20 -17.89 -3.90 3.97
CA PRO A 20 -17.69 -5.24 4.53
C PRO A 20 -16.22 -5.49 4.90
N ASN A 21 -15.99 -6.44 5.81
CA ASN A 21 -14.64 -6.92 6.10
C ASN A 21 -14.01 -7.51 4.83
N PRO A 22 -12.70 -7.34 4.62
CA PRO A 22 -12.00 -8.16 3.64
C PRO A 22 -12.09 -9.65 4.03
N PRO A 23 -12.03 -10.58 3.06
CA PRO A 23 -11.88 -12.01 3.34
C PRO A 23 -10.69 -12.31 4.26
N ASP A 24 -10.75 -13.41 4.99
CA ASP A 24 -9.55 -13.92 5.66
C ASP A 24 -8.70 -14.67 4.63
N TRP A 25 -7.70 -13.99 4.09
CA TRP A 25 -6.89 -14.53 2.99
C TRP A 25 -6.01 -15.72 3.37
N GLU A 26 -5.87 -16.03 4.68
CA GLU A 26 -5.14 -17.19 5.16
C GLU A 26 -6.01 -18.46 5.15
N ASP A 27 -7.29 -18.34 5.52
CA ASP A 27 -8.18 -19.49 5.74
C ASP A 27 -9.32 -19.59 4.69
N GLU A 28 -9.84 -18.46 4.20
CA GLU A 28 -11.01 -18.39 3.32
C GLU A 28 -10.82 -17.38 2.18
N THR A 29 -10.38 -17.87 1.03
CA THR A 29 -10.20 -17.05 -0.19
C THR A 29 -11.51 -16.66 -0.87
N ASN A 30 -12.67 -17.10 -0.36
CA ASN A 30 -13.99 -16.89 -0.97
C ASN A 30 -14.06 -17.29 -2.45
N GLY A 31 -13.32 -18.34 -2.83
CA GLY A 31 -13.25 -18.82 -4.22
C GLY A 31 -12.42 -17.93 -5.15
N LEU A 32 -11.75 -16.90 -4.61
CA LEU A 32 -10.79 -16.08 -5.37
C LEU A 32 -9.47 -16.82 -5.53
N LYS A 33 -8.83 -16.63 -6.68
CA LYS A 33 -7.48 -17.15 -6.91
C LYS A 33 -6.46 -16.25 -6.23
N VAL A 34 -5.67 -16.83 -5.33
CA VAL A 34 -4.50 -16.16 -4.75
C VAL A 34 -3.28 -16.49 -5.60
N ALA A 35 -2.63 -15.46 -6.14
CA ALA A 35 -1.38 -15.61 -6.87
C ALA A 35 -0.19 -15.43 -5.90
N SER A 36 0.84 -16.25 -6.06
CA SER A 36 2.11 -16.09 -5.34
C SER A 36 3.25 -15.90 -6.34
N ALA A 37 4.11 -14.93 -6.06
CA ALA A 37 5.25 -14.60 -6.90
C ALA A 37 6.56 -14.82 -6.11
N PRO A 38 7.20 -15.99 -6.20
CA PRO A 38 8.56 -16.19 -5.71
C PRO A 38 9.53 -15.29 -6.48
N MET A 39 10.38 -14.54 -5.78
CA MET A 39 11.28 -13.55 -6.38
C MET A 39 12.73 -13.83 -6.00
N LYS A 40 13.63 -13.59 -6.94
CA LYS A 40 15.09 -13.52 -6.74
C LYS A 40 15.53 -12.08 -6.54
N ALA A 41 16.74 -11.88 -6.03
CA ALA A 41 17.33 -10.56 -5.95
C ALA A 41 17.44 -9.93 -7.36
N GLY A 42 16.88 -8.74 -7.53
CA GLY A 42 16.79 -8.04 -8.81
C GLY A 42 15.41 -8.13 -9.48
N ASP A 43 14.56 -9.08 -9.10
CA ASP A 43 13.18 -9.13 -9.59
C ASP A 43 12.36 -7.98 -9.00
N CYS A 44 11.35 -7.52 -9.75
CA CYS A 44 10.41 -6.49 -9.32
C CYS A 44 8.97 -6.96 -9.53
N ALA A 45 8.08 -6.58 -8.60
CA ALA A 45 6.64 -6.73 -8.73
C ALA A 45 6.01 -5.34 -8.76
N ILE A 46 5.15 -5.11 -9.76
CA ILE A 46 4.38 -3.86 -9.90
C ILE A 46 2.94 -4.17 -9.53
N LEU A 47 2.42 -3.45 -8.55
CA LEU A 47 1.09 -3.66 -8.00
C LEU A 47 0.25 -2.42 -8.25
N ASN A 48 -1.00 -2.62 -8.69
CA ASN A 48 -1.97 -1.55 -8.65
C ASN A 48 -2.29 -1.25 -7.16
N PHE A 49 -2.45 0.03 -6.80
CA PHE A 49 -2.72 0.42 -5.41
C PHE A 49 -3.99 -0.25 -4.83
N ARG A 50 -4.94 -0.65 -5.68
CA ARG A 50 -6.17 -1.36 -5.28
C ARG A 50 -6.01 -2.87 -5.14
N THR A 51 -4.84 -3.43 -5.48
CA THR A 51 -4.59 -4.88 -5.36
C THR A 51 -4.36 -5.24 -3.90
N HIS A 52 -5.23 -6.09 -3.35
CA HIS A 52 -4.96 -6.71 -2.05
C HIS A 52 -3.71 -7.59 -2.17
N HIS A 53 -2.75 -7.40 -1.29
CA HIS A 53 -1.49 -8.14 -1.30
C HIS A 53 -1.00 -8.35 0.13
N SER A 54 -0.28 -9.44 0.33
CA SER A 54 0.36 -9.80 1.59
C SER A 54 1.70 -10.45 1.30
N ALA A 55 2.48 -10.67 2.35
CA ALA A 55 3.71 -11.45 2.26
C ALA A 55 3.80 -12.39 3.46
N PRO A 56 4.22 -13.65 3.28
CA PRO A 56 4.38 -14.57 4.39
C PRO A 56 5.46 -14.06 5.36
N GLY A 57 5.35 -14.46 6.63
CA GLY A 57 6.36 -14.21 7.65
C GLY A 57 7.73 -14.79 7.25
N ASN A 58 8.82 -14.13 7.65
CA ASN A 58 10.17 -14.64 7.41
C ASN A 58 10.64 -15.53 8.58
N LEU A 59 10.58 -16.84 8.40
CA LEU A 59 11.01 -17.82 9.42
C LEU A 59 12.54 -18.02 9.46
N GLN A 60 13.30 -17.47 8.49
CA GLN A 60 14.74 -17.69 8.39
C GLN A 60 15.51 -16.82 9.39
N LYS A 61 16.16 -17.46 10.37
CA LYS A 61 16.92 -16.75 11.43
C LYS A 61 18.16 -16.00 10.92
N ARG A 62 18.80 -16.50 9.86
CA ARG A 62 20.08 -15.97 9.35
C ARG A 62 19.97 -15.26 8.00
N GLN A 63 18.82 -15.33 7.34
CA GLN A 63 18.61 -14.71 6.03
C GLN A 63 17.48 -13.68 6.13
N ARG A 64 17.84 -12.40 6.03
CA ARG A 64 16.87 -11.30 6.10
C ARG A 64 16.27 -11.04 4.72
N ARG A 65 14.94 -11.05 4.62
CA ARG A 65 14.22 -10.49 3.46
C ARG A 65 14.37 -8.97 3.48
N ARG A 66 15.01 -8.40 2.45
CA ARG A 66 15.15 -6.94 2.27
C ARG A 66 14.52 -6.56 0.92
N VAL A 67 13.77 -5.47 0.93
CA VAL A 67 13.10 -4.94 -0.25
C VAL A 67 13.16 -3.42 -0.21
N ILE A 68 13.11 -2.79 -1.38
CA ILE A 68 12.82 -1.36 -1.51
C ILE A 68 11.42 -1.28 -2.12
N CYS A 69 10.55 -0.46 -1.51
CA CYS A 69 9.22 -0.18 -2.03
C CYS A 69 9.18 1.28 -2.45
N THR A 70 8.73 1.52 -3.67
CA THR A 70 8.53 2.86 -4.24
C THR A 70 7.10 2.98 -4.71
N HIS A 71 6.45 4.10 -4.42
CA HIS A 71 5.13 4.42 -4.93
C HIS A 71 5.26 5.39 -6.11
N TRP A 72 4.52 5.10 -7.17
CA TRP A 72 4.49 5.89 -8.39
C TRP A 72 3.06 6.34 -8.63
N PHE A 73 2.89 7.60 -9.01
CA PHE A 73 1.59 8.21 -9.24
C PHE A 73 1.52 8.69 -10.69
N GLY A 74 0.31 8.77 -11.23
CA GLY A 74 0.07 9.43 -12.51
C GLY A 74 0.43 10.91 -12.44
N ASP A 75 0.73 11.51 -13.58
CA ASP A 75 0.95 12.96 -13.68
C ASP A 75 -0.35 13.77 -13.45
N ASP A 76 -1.49 13.10 -13.48
CA ASP A 76 -2.82 13.61 -13.10
C ASP A 76 -3.13 13.47 -11.60
N ALA A 77 -2.22 12.92 -10.80
CA ALA A 77 -2.41 12.82 -9.36
C ALA A 77 -2.49 14.20 -8.70
N ARG A 78 -3.31 14.31 -7.65
CA ARG A 78 -3.50 15.55 -6.89
C ARG A 78 -3.16 15.34 -5.42
N TYR A 79 -2.57 16.36 -4.80
CA TYR A 79 -2.28 16.35 -3.38
C TYR A 79 -3.58 16.37 -2.57
N THR A 80 -3.59 15.64 -1.45
CA THR A 80 -4.69 15.66 -0.48
C THR A 80 -4.10 15.97 0.89
N ASP A 81 -4.48 17.09 1.48
CA ASP A 81 -4.00 17.49 2.80
C ASP A 81 -4.76 16.75 3.90
N LYS A 82 -4.33 15.52 4.14
CA LYS A 82 -4.98 14.63 5.12
C LYS A 82 -4.77 15.17 6.53
N GLN A 83 -5.85 15.31 7.29
CA GLN A 83 -5.85 15.80 8.67
C GLN A 83 -5.16 14.85 9.68
N TRP A 84 -4.68 13.68 9.23
CA TRP A 84 -3.96 12.72 10.03
C TRP A 84 -2.55 12.48 9.46
N GLU A 85 -1.63 12.08 10.33
CA GLU A 85 -0.29 11.66 9.92
C GLU A 85 -0.38 10.40 9.05
N CYS A 86 0.35 10.42 7.93
CA CYS A 86 0.59 9.24 7.11
C CYS A 86 2.02 8.78 7.38
N ASN A 87 2.27 7.48 7.28
CA ASN A 87 3.63 6.94 7.30
C ASN A 87 4.00 6.49 5.88
N PRO A 88 5.12 6.96 5.32
CA PRO A 88 6.06 7.92 5.90
C PRO A 88 5.47 9.36 5.89
N ASN A 89 5.96 10.25 6.77
CA ASN A 89 5.32 11.55 7.10
C ASN A 89 5.81 12.72 6.20
N GLU A 90 6.26 12.43 5.00
CA GLU A 90 6.65 13.44 4.02
C GLU A 90 5.40 14.04 3.37
N ARG A 91 5.24 15.36 3.47
CA ARG A 91 4.06 16.09 2.95
C ARG A 91 4.31 16.81 1.64
N GLY A 92 5.57 16.92 1.19
CA GLY A 92 5.96 17.68 0.00
C GLY A 92 6.09 19.19 0.26
N ASP A 93 6.67 19.90 -0.70
CA ASP A 93 7.03 21.32 -0.56
C ASP A 93 5.93 22.23 -1.11
N ASN A 94 5.31 23.04 -0.25
CA ASN A 94 4.29 24.03 -0.63
C ASN A 94 3.09 23.45 -1.41
N LEU A 95 2.76 22.19 -1.19
CA LEU A 95 1.59 21.57 -1.82
C LEU A 95 0.29 22.12 -1.25
N VAL A 96 -0.70 22.29 -2.12
CA VAL A 96 -2.04 22.77 -1.79
C VAL A 96 -3.03 21.66 -2.03
N ASP A 97 -4.02 21.51 -1.15
CA ASP A 97 -5.08 20.51 -1.30
C ASP A 97 -5.77 20.64 -2.67
N GLY A 98 -5.88 19.51 -3.38
CA GLY A 98 -6.41 19.45 -4.74
C GLY A 98 -5.48 19.93 -5.85
N GLY A 99 -4.28 20.46 -5.52
CA GLY A 99 -3.26 20.88 -6.47
C GLY A 99 -2.41 19.74 -7.02
N ASP A 100 -1.51 20.05 -7.96
CA ASP A 100 -0.57 19.08 -8.53
C ASP A 100 0.35 18.50 -7.45
N LEU A 101 0.72 17.22 -7.58
CA LEU A 101 1.61 16.53 -6.63
C LEU A 101 3.10 16.83 -6.90
N GLU A 102 3.43 17.35 -8.08
CA GLU A 102 4.82 17.57 -8.52
C GLU A 102 5.49 18.68 -7.69
N CYS A 103 6.58 18.32 -6.99
CA CYS A 103 7.41 19.25 -6.24
C CYS A 103 8.83 18.69 -6.07
N ALA A 104 9.74 19.41 -5.39
CA ALA A 104 11.11 18.93 -5.19
C ALA A 104 11.17 17.61 -4.39
N THR A 105 10.30 17.44 -3.40
CA THR A 105 10.16 16.19 -2.64
C THR A 105 9.52 15.06 -3.45
N PHE A 106 8.59 15.37 -4.35
CA PHE A 106 7.92 14.39 -5.23
C PHE A 106 8.19 14.71 -6.70
N PRO A 107 9.42 14.43 -7.17
CA PRO A 107 9.84 14.83 -8.50
C PRO A 107 9.14 13.99 -9.57
N ARG A 108 8.88 14.62 -10.72
CA ARG A 108 8.51 13.90 -11.94
C ARG A 108 9.71 13.12 -12.46
N VAL A 109 9.47 11.85 -12.80
CA VAL A 109 10.43 10.98 -13.48
C VAL A 109 10.10 10.98 -14.98
N ILE A 110 11.11 11.12 -15.83
CA ILE A 110 11.01 11.12 -17.30
C ILE A 110 11.86 9.98 -17.85
#